data_AF-A0A2V8JBE5-F1
#
_entry.id   AF-A0A2V8JBE5-F1
#
_cell.length_a   1.000
_cell.length_b   1.000
_cell.length_c   1.000
_cell.angle_alpha   90.00
_cell.angle_beta   90.00
_cell.angle_gamma   90.00
#
_symmetry.space_group_name_H-M   'P 1'
#
loop_
_entity.id
_entity.type
_entity.pdbx_description
1 polymer ?
#
loop_
_entity_poly.entity_id
_entity_poly.type
_entity_poly.pdbx_seq_one_letter_code
_entity_poly.pdbx_strand_id
1 'polypeptide(L)'
;MYLLTAFAPPAVAQVDQPRAQEFFKEAQVLCERDGGRLWGVSICAPMVIGDARTQTFATSQPPPDAPRPKLIGLVNGPIQWGNTMWAAMTWDTIANWPARTRGEAFLHESFHIVQPALVLNGPAGANEHLDSVDGRYWLRLEWRALARALRESGELRAQAVREALAFRGARHTRYPDKVESERALYITEGLASYTQTVLAAPSEADAIARALELLAAAEDGESFVRTFTYTSGPAYGLLLDASSRGWTRTVRGSDDPVVLLMRALGVQPVADAAAAAARYGGAELRAAEEQREQQRQALIAELRQRFVDGPVFVMPCGGGGTSNSLGAVVIPGAGTVYFHPYRLSGACGTLAAENGVLEASDGRSRRLPAPVRGDDATISGDGWTFKAAPGWVVREGARRGDYEVVRQQP
;
A
#
# COMPACT_ATOMS: atom_id res chain seq x y z
N MET A 1 -7.89 8.69 53.47
CA MET A 1 -8.51 9.38 52.32
C MET A 1 -7.44 9.51 51.25
N TYR A 2 -7.27 8.48 50.41
CA TYR A 2 -6.34 8.49 49.29
C TYR A 2 -7.13 8.79 48.01
N LEU A 3 -6.88 9.94 47.41
CA LEU A 3 -7.41 10.32 46.11
C LEU A 3 -6.72 9.45 45.05
N LEU A 4 -7.47 8.52 44.46
CA LEU A 4 -7.12 7.91 43.19
C LEU A 4 -7.40 8.94 42.09
N THR A 5 -6.35 9.64 41.65
CA THR A 5 -6.36 10.34 40.37
C THR A 5 -6.41 9.28 39.26
N ALA A 6 -7.64 8.98 38.81
CA ALA A 6 -7.84 8.27 37.56
C ALA A 6 -7.31 9.17 36.43
N PHE A 7 -6.13 8.84 35.90
CA PHE A 7 -5.74 9.36 34.59
C PHE A 7 -6.76 8.83 33.58
N ALA A 8 -7.60 9.71 33.06
CA ALA A 8 -8.41 9.40 31.90
C ALA A 8 -7.45 8.93 30.78
N PRO A 9 -7.75 7.84 30.06
CA PRO A 9 -7.01 7.52 28.86
C PRO A 9 -7.05 8.74 27.93
N PRO A 10 -5.96 9.04 27.19
CA PRO A 10 -5.93 10.16 26.26
C PRO A 10 -7.14 10.10 25.35
N ALA A 11 -7.78 11.26 25.11
CA ALA A 11 -8.96 11.40 24.27
C ALA A 11 -8.80 10.59 22.99
N VAL A 12 -9.56 9.50 22.92
CA VAL A 12 -9.63 8.59 21.78
C VAL A 12 -10.15 9.45 20.62
N ALA A 13 -9.35 9.64 19.56
CA ALA A 13 -9.61 10.65 18.54
C ALA A 13 -10.92 10.42 17.76
N GLN A 14 -12.02 10.94 18.30
CA GLN A 14 -13.26 11.20 17.57
C GLN A 14 -12.96 12.07 16.34
N VAL A 15 -13.76 11.94 15.27
CA VAL A 15 -13.72 12.87 14.15
C VAL A 15 -14.04 14.29 14.65
N ASP A 16 -13.04 15.16 14.59
CA ASP A 16 -13.18 16.58 14.89
C ASP A 16 -13.99 17.24 13.76
N GLN A 17 -15.23 17.63 14.08
CA GLN A 17 -16.19 18.11 13.09
C GLN A 17 -15.73 19.41 12.41
N PRO A 18 -15.36 20.49 13.14
CA PRO A 18 -14.78 21.69 12.52
C PRO A 18 -13.61 21.39 11.58
N ARG A 19 -12.66 20.56 12.02
CA ARG A 19 -11.47 20.26 11.24
C ARG A 19 -11.77 19.40 10.02
N ALA A 20 -12.69 18.44 10.12
CA ALA A 20 -13.17 17.68 8.98
C ALA A 20 -13.84 18.59 7.93
N GLN A 21 -14.61 19.59 8.36
CA GLN A 21 -15.21 20.58 7.45
C GLN A 21 -14.16 21.46 6.76
N GLU A 22 -13.06 21.81 7.44
CA GLU A 22 -11.92 22.48 6.80
C GLU A 22 -11.30 21.60 5.71
N PHE A 23 -11.09 20.31 5.98
CA PHE A 23 -10.51 19.38 5.00
C PHE A 23 -11.39 19.22 3.77
N PHE A 24 -12.72 19.17 3.94
CA PHE A 24 -13.64 19.15 2.80
C PHE A 24 -13.55 20.42 1.97
N LYS A 25 -13.45 21.60 2.59
CA LYS A 25 -13.29 22.87 1.87
C LYS A 25 -11.97 22.93 1.11
N GLU A 26 -10.87 22.46 1.71
CA GLU A 26 -9.56 22.36 1.05
C GLU A 26 -9.65 21.54 -0.25
N ALA A 27 -10.25 20.35 -0.19
CA ALA A 27 -10.41 19.48 -1.36
C ALA A 27 -11.38 20.06 -2.40
N GLN A 28 -12.48 20.68 -1.94
CA GLN A 28 -13.47 21.32 -2.81
C GLN A 28 -12.85 22.44 -3.64
N VAL A 29 -12.03 23.31 -3.04
CA VAL A 29 -11.32 24.38 -3.76
C VAL A 29 -10.47 23.82 -4.90
N LEU A 30 -9.79 22.69 -4.69
CA LEU A 30 -8.93 22.08 -5.70
C LEU A 30 -9.73 21.52 -6.89
N CYS A 31 -10.81 20.79 -6.65
CA CYS A 31 -11.63 20.21 -7.71
C CYS A 31 -12.45 21.29 -8.46
N GLU A 32 -12.98 22.29 -7.76
CA GLU A 32 -13.71 23.41 -8.36
C GLU A 32 -12.81 24.29 -9.21
N ARG A 33 -11.55 24.47 -8.78
CA ARG A 33 -10.54 25.16 -9.58
C ARG A 33 -10.37 24.49 -10.92
N ASP A 34 -10.34 23.16 -11.02
CA ASP A 34 -10.30 22.44 -12.30
C ASP A 34 -11.58 22.63 -13.12
N GLY A 35 -12.74 22.54 -12.47
CA GLY A 35 -14.04 22.72 -13.13
C GLY A 35 -14.29 21.72 -14.27
N GLY A 36 -13.63 20.55 -14.22
CA GLY A 36 -13.69 19.51 -15.25
C GLY A 36 -12.86 19.78 -16.49
N ARG A 37 -11.93 20.74 -16.46
CA ARG A 37 -11.06 21.02 -17.62
C ARG A 37 -10.18 19.83 -17.98
N LEU A 38 -9.63 19.14 -16.98
CA LEU A 38 -8.70 18.03 -17.20
C LEU A 38 -9.38 16.84 -17.90
N TRP A 39 -10.50 16.35 -17.36
CA TRP A 39 -11.15 15.11 -17.82
C TRP A 39 -12.42 15.32 -18.65
N GLY A 40 -12.88 16.57 -18.81
CA GLY A 40 -14.14 16.89 -19.47
C GLY A 40 -15.38 16.72 -18.58
N VAL A 41 -15.20 16.27 -17.33
CA VAL A 41 -16.23 16.17 -16.30
C VAL A 41 -15.68 16.67 -14.97
N SER A 42 -16.54 17.21 -14.11
CA SER A 42 -16.13 17.58 -12.75
C SER A 42 -15.79 16.31 -11.96
N ILE A 43 -14.66 16.33 -11.26
CA ILE A 43 -14.31 15.28 -10.28
C ILE A 43 -14.76 15.63 -8.86
N CYS A 44 -15.39 16.79 -8.64
CA CYS A 44 -15.88 17.13 -7.31
C CYS A 44 -16.93 16.12 -6.87
N ALA A 45 -16.68 15.46 -5.74
CA ALA A 45 -17.56 14.43 -5.19
C ALA A 45 -17.92 14.73 -3.74
N PRO A 46 -19.07 14.20 -3.26
CA PRO A 46 -19.37 14.14 -1.84
C PRO A 46 -18.27 13.38 -1.08
N MET A 47 -17.88 13.88 0.09
CA MET A 47 -16.77 13.32 0.88
C MET A 47 -17.24 12.94 2.27
N VAL A 48 -16.69 11.84 2.79
CA VAL A 48 -16.96 11.35 4.15
C VAL A 48 -15.66 11.00 4.85
N ILE A 49 -15.51 11.46 6.09
CA ILE A 49 -14.38 11.12 6.96
C ILE A 49 -14.93 10.30 8.11
N GLY A 50 -14.36 9.12 8.38
CA GLY A 50 -14.81 8.25 9.45
C GLY A 50 -13.69 7.80 10.38
N ASP A 51 -14.04 7.51 11.62
CA ASP A 51 -13.21 6.75 12.56
C ASP A 51 -13.94 5.47 12.98
N ALA A 52 -13.37 4.32 12.62
CA ALA A 52 -13.93 3.03 12.97
C ALA A 52 -13.87 2.74 14.48
N ARG A 53 -12.92 3.32 15.23
CA ARG A 53 -12.79 3.07 16.67
C ARG A 53 -13.91 3.70 17.47
N THR A 54 -14.20 4.98 17.19
CA THR A 54 -15.27 5.73 17.86
C THR A 54 -16.63 5.63 17.16
N GLN A 55 -16.67 5.03 15.96
CA GLN A 55 -17.85 5.02 15.10
C GLN A 55 -18.40 6.43 14.83
N THR A 56 -17.54 7.44 14.85
CA THR A 56 -17.90 8.82 14.47
C THR A 56 -17.57 9.10 13.01
N PHE A 57 -18.26 10.06 12.41
CA PHE A 57 -18.00 10.49 11.03
C PHE A 57 -18.39 11.95 10.80
N ALA A 58 -17.86 12.55 9.75
CA ALA A 58 -18.24 13.84 9.21
C ALA A 58 -18.48 13.73 7.69
N THR A 59 -19.41 14.52 7.15
CA THR A 59 -19.72 14.54 5.72
C THR A 59 -19.61 15.97 5.16
N SER A 60 -19.23 16.09 3.89
CA SER A 60 -19.14 17.39 3.19
C SER A 60 -20.51 17.96 2.80
N GLN A 61 -21.55 17.14 2.83
CA GLN A 61 -22.95 17.51 2.59
C GLN A 61 -23.86 16.66 3.50
N PRO A 62 -25.16 16.97 3.64
CA PRO A 62 -26.07 16.15 4.45
C PRO A 62 -26.03 14.68 4.03
N PRO A 63 -25.90 13.73 4.98
CA PRO A 63 -25.92 12.31 4.65
C PRO A 63 -27.31 11.90 4.14
N PRO A 64 -27.39 10.88 3.26
CA PRO A 64 -28.67 10.37 2.79
C PRO A 64 -29.45 9.69 3.92
N ASP A 65 -30.77 9.64 3.78
CA ASP A 65 -31.63 8.81 4.63
C ASP A 65 -31.49 7.32 4.23
N ALA A 66 -30.35 6.74 4.57
CA ALA A 66 -30.01 5.35 4.29
C ALA A 66 -29.07 4.79 5.38
N PRO A 67 -29.09 3.47 5.64
CA PRO A 67 -28.20 2.85 6.61
C PRO A 67 -26.73 3.18 6.34
N ARG A 68 -26.01 3.58 7.39
CA ARG A 68 -24.57 3.88 7.32
C ARG A 68 -23.77 2.66 6.83
N PRO A 69 -22.93 2.81 5.79
CA PRO A 69 -21.99 1.77 5.38
C PRO A 69 -21.00 1.42 6.51
N LYS A 70 -20.82 0.13 6.77
CA LYS A 70 -19.87 -0.39 7.78
C LYS A 70 -18.40 -0.07 7.47
N LEU A 71 -18.10 0.23 6.20
CA LEU A 71 -16.75 0.55 5.72
C LEU A 71 -16.30 1.98 6.03
N ILE A 72 -17.21 2.89 6.44
CA ILE A 72 -16.83 4.26 6.81
C ILE A 72 -15.93 4.23 8.05
N GLY A 73 -14.69 4.69 7.86
CA GLY A 73 -13.63 4.68 8.87
C GLY A 73 -12.73 3.44 8.84
N LEU A 74 -12.94 2.50 7.90
CA LEU A 74 -12.11 1.32 7.70
C LEU A 74 -11.32 1.34 6.39
N VAL A 75 -11.80 2.07 5.39
CA VAL A 75 -11.18 2.13 4.05
C VAL A 75 -11.05 3.57 3.58
N ASN A 76 -10.01 3.82 2.79
CA ASN A 76 -9.94 4.99 1.92
C ASN A 76 -10.39 4.51 0.53
N GLY A 77 -11.34 5.21 -0.08
CA GLY A 77 -11.91 4.77 -1.34
C GLY A 77 -13.34 5.25 -1.61
N PRO A 78 -13.84 5.06 -2.84
CA PRO A 78 -15.26 5.26 -3.14
C PRO A 78 -16.15 4.32 -2.33
N ILE A 79 -17.13 4.87 -1.61
CA ILE A 79 -18.16 4.12 -0.89
C ILE A 79 -19.55 4.55 -1.36
N GLN A 80 -20.39 3.59 -1.71
CA GLN A 80 -21.81 3.83 -1.95
C GLN A 80 -22.53 4.06 -0.61
N TRP A 81 -23.21 5.20 -0.47
CA TRP A 81 -24.12 5.47 0.64
C TRP A 81 -25.42 6.06 0.09
N GLY A 82 -26.53 5.34 0.26
CA GLY A 82 -27.78 5.64 -0.43
C GLY A 82 -27.60 5.50 -1.94
N ASN A 83 -27.97 6.51 -2.72
CA ASN A 83 -27.80 6.58 -4.17
C ASN A 83 -26.56 7.38 -4.60
N THR A 84 -25.68 7.73 -3.66
CA THR A 84 -24.54 8.60 -3.89
C THR A 84 -23.24 7.85 -3.62
N MET A 85 -22.25 8.01 -4.51
CA MET A 85 -20.88 7.61 -4.26
C MET A 85 -20.15 8.72 -3.49
N TRP A 86 -19.46 8.34 -2.42
CA TRP A 86 -18.71 9.24 -1.56
C TRP A 86 -17.23 8.89 -1.59
N ALA A 87 -16.37 9.91 -1.68
CA ALA A 87 -14.94 9.76 -1.49
C ALA A 87 -14.69 9.62 0.02
N ALA A 88 -14.41 8.40 0.48
CA ALA A 88 -14.25 8.09 1.89
C ALA A 88 -12.79 8.16 2.31
N MET A 89 -12.55 8.73 3.50
CA MET A 89 -11.25 8.79 4.15
C MET A 89 -11.34 8.35 5.61
N THR A 90 -10.29 7.71 6.09
CA THR A 90 -10.10 7.34 7.49
C THR A 90 -9.44 8.49 8.26
N TRP A 91 -10.03 8.84 9.40
CA TRP A 91 -9.61 10.00 10.19
C TRP A 91 -8.18 9.89 10.72
N ASP A 92 -7.83 8.73 11.24
CA ASP A 92 -6.50 8.41 11.75
C ASP A 92 -5.41 8.55 10.67
N THR A 93 -5.74 8.22 9.43
CA THR A 93 -4.86 8.41 8.27
C THR A 93 -4.61 9.89 8.01
N ILE A 94 -5.67 10.70 7.87
CA ILE A 94 -5.52 12.06 7.32
C ILE A 94 -5.34 13.16 8.38
N ALA A 95 -5.67 12.90 9.65
CA ALA A 95 -5.77 13.94 10.68
C ALA A 95 -4.48 14.74 10.84
N ASN A 96 -3.30 14.14 10.69
CA ASN A 96 -2.02 14.83 10.89
C ASN A 96 -1.25 15.09 9.59
N TRP A 97 -1.85 14.79 8.43
CA TRP A 97 -1.19 15.02 7.15
C TRP A 97 -1.10 16.51 6.80
N PRO A 98 -0.09 16.96 6.04
CA PRO A 98 -0.08 18.28 5.44
C PRO A 98 -1.30 18.49 4.54
N ALA A 99 -1.80 19.73 4.43
CA ALA A 99 -2.98 20.07 3.63
C ALA A 99 -2.86 19.59 2.16
N ARG A 100 -1.68 19.74 1.56
CA ARG A 100 -1.38 19.24 0.21
C ARG A 100 -1.61 17.72 0.11
N THR A 101 -1.03 16.94 1.01
CA THR A 101 -1.12 15.46 1.00
C THR A 101 -2.57 14.99 1.19
N ARG A 102 -3.33 15.65 2.08
CA ARG A 102 -4.77 15.38 2.20
C ARG A 102 -5.54 15.73 0.94
N GLY A 103 -5.27 16.90 0.35
CA GLY A 103 -5.92 17.34 -0.88
C GLY A 103 -5.67 16.37 -2.03
N GLU A 104 -4.42 15.92 -2.21
CA GLU A 104 -4.06 14.87 -3.16
C GLU A 104 -4.87 13.58 -2.91
N ALA A 105 -4.95 13.11 -1.66
CA ALA A 105 -5.72 11.91 -1.35
C ALA A 105 -7.21 12.08 -1.69
N PHE A 106 -7.84 13.20 -1.33
CA PHE A 106 -9.26 13.42 -1.67
C PHE A 106 -9.50 13.49 -3.18
N LEU A 107 -8.62 14.13 -3.94
CA LEU A 107 -8.71 14.20 -5.40
C LEU A 107 -8.54 12.81 -6.03
N HIS A 108 -7.65 11.98 -5.48
CA HIS A 108 -7.46 10.59 -5.90
C HIS A 108 -8.76 9.79 -5.78
N GLU A 109 -9.36 9.78 -4.59
CA GLU A 109 -10.59 9.01 -4.37
C GLU A 109 -11.79 9.59 -5.10
N SER A 110 -11.84 10.92 -5.28
CA SER A 110 -12.89 11.55 -6.07
C SER A 110 -12.76 11.23 -7.56
N PHE A 111 -11.54 11.07 -8.08
CA PHE A 111 -11.34 10.61 -9.45
C PHE A 111 -11.85 9.18 -9.65
N HIS A 112 -11.60 8.26 -8.70
CA HIS A 112 -12.13 6.89 -8.80
C HIS A 112 -13.66 6.82 -8.89
N ILE A 113 -14.39 7.84 -8.44
CA ILE A 113 -15.86 7.90 -8.59
C ILE A 113 -16.26 8.11 -10.05
N VAL A 114 -15.55 8.97 -10.79
CA VAL A 114 -15.87 9.27 -12.20
C VAL A 114 -15.15 8.35 -13.18
N GLN A 115 -14.06 7.73 -12.76
CA GLN A 115 -13.19 6.91 -13.60
C GLN A 115 -13.92 5.80 -14.38
N PRO A 116 -14.87 5.02 -13.81
CA PRO A 116 -15.56 3.99 -14.58
C PRO A 116 -16.34 4.51 -15.80
N ALA A 117 -16.81 5.76 -15.74
CA ALA A 117 -17.50 6.42 -16.85
C ALA A 117 -16.54 7.02 -17.89
N LEU A 118 -15.32 7.36 -17.49
CA LEU A 118 -14.29 7.94 -18.36
C LEU A 118 -13.43 6.88 -19.05
N VAL A 119 -12.92 5.94 -18.26
CA VAL A 119 -11.88 4.99 -18.65
C VAL A 119 -12.19 3.62 -18.05
N LEU A 120 -13.16 2.92 -18.65
CA LEU A 120 -13.56 1.58 -18.19
C LEU A 120 -12.38 0.60 -18.31
N ASN A 121 -11.95 0.05 -17.19
CA ASN A 121 -10.81 -0.85 -17.09
C ASN A 121 -11.19 -2.16 -16.37
N GLY A 122 -10.48 -3.23 -16.72
CA GLY A 122 -10.59 -4.51 -16.01
C GLY A 122 -9.82 -4.50 -14.68
N PRO A 123 -10.03 -5.52 -13.83
CA PRO A 123 -9.26 -5.66 -12.60
C PRO A 123 -7.78 -5.89 -12.91
N ALA A 124 -6.89 -5.24 -12.14
CA ALA A 124 -5.47 -5.55 -12.17
C ALA A 124 -5.20 -6.89 -11.46
N GLY A 125 -4.24 -7.65 -11.99
CA GLY A 125 -3.76 -8.88 -11.37
C GLY A 125 -2.73 -8.62 -10.27
N ALA A 126 -2.10 -9.70 -9.79
CA ALA A 126 -0.99 -9.60 -8.84
C ALA A 126 0.31 -9.21 -9.57
N ASN A 127 1.04 -8.24 -9.01
CA ASN A 127 2.31 -7.72 -9.55
C ASN A 127 3.52 -8.07 -8.64
N GLU A 128 3.50 -9.26 -8.03
CA GLU A 128 4.52 -9.71 -7.06
C GLU A 128 5.95 -9.73 -7.63
N HIS A 129 6.10 -9.80 -8.96
CA HIS A 129 7.40 -9.69 -9.62
C HIS A 129 8.09 -8.35 -9.34
N LEU A 130 7.35 -7.31 -8.97
CA LEU A 130 7.91 -6.02 -8.56
C LEU A 130 8.64 -6.06 -7.22
N ASP A 131 8.57 -7.18 -6.48
CA ASP A 131 9.41 -7.47 -5.32
C ASP A 131 10.53 -8.47 -5.61
N SER A 132 10.76 -8.82 -6.88
CA SER A 132 11.98 -9.51 -7.30
C SER A 132 13.12 -8.52 -7.52
N VAL A 133 14.37 -9.00 -7.44
CA VAL A 133 15.58 -8.20 -7.76
C VAL A 133 15.45 -7.57 -9.16
N ASP A 134 15.14 -8.37 -10.18
CA ASP A 134 15.01 -7.89 -11.55
C ASP A 134 13.84 -6.91 -11.73
N GLY A 135 12.71 -7.17 -11.07
CA GLY A 135 11.53 -6.29 -11.12
C GLY A 135 11.82 -4.91 -10.52
N ARG A 136 12.38 -4.87 -9.31
CA ARG A 136 12.79 -3.62 -8.64
C ARG A 136 13.88 -2.89 -9.43
N TYR A 137 14.89 -3.62 -9.90
CA TYR A 137 15.99 -3.06 -10.66
C TYR A 137 15.52 -2.28 -11.90
N TRP A 138 14.74 -2.93 -12.78
CA TRP A 138 14.29 -2.28 -14.01
C TRP A 138 13.25 -1.18 -13.76
N LEU A 139 12.39 -1.34 -12.74
CA LEU A 139 11.41 -0.31 -12.37
C LEU A 139 12.08 0.95 -11.81
N ARG A 140 13.11 0.80 -10.96
CA ARG A 140 13.87 1.95 -10.44
C ARG A 140 14.64 2.67 -11.55
N LEU A 141 15.19 1.94 -12.52
CA LEU A 141 15.79 2.55 -13.71
C LEU A 141 14.76 3.32 -14.55
N GLU A 142 13.57 2.75 -14.75
CA GLU A 142 12.42 3.43 -15.40
C GLU A 142 12.12 4.75 -14.68
N TRP A 143 12.05 4.76 -13.34
CA TRP A 143 11.83 5.98 -12.55
C TRP A 143 12.92 7.02 -12.71
N ARG A 144 14.20 6.63 -12.65
CA ARG A 144 15.33 7.56 -12.83
C ARG A 144 15.32 8.18 -14.22
N ALA A 145 14.97 7.40 -15.25
CA ALA A 145 14.82 7.90 -16.61
C ALA A 145 13.63 8.87 -16.75
N LEU A 146 12.49 8.56 -16.13
CA LEU A 146 11.34 9.48 -16.08
C LEU A 146 11.69 10.79 -15.35
N ALA A 147 12.42 10.72 -14.24
CA ALA A 147 12.87 11.90 -13.52
C ALA A 147 13.77 12.78 -14.40
N ARG A 148 14.65 12.18 -15.20
CA ARG A 148 15.44 12.91 -16.19
C ARG A 148 14.55 13.51 -17.28
N ALA A 149 13.61 12.75 -17.84
CA ALA A 149 12.70 13.23 -18.89
C ALA A 149 11.89 14.46 -18.45
N LEU A 150 11.45 14.49 -17.19
CA LEU A 150 10.72 15.63 -16.61
C LEU A 150 11.59 16.89 -16.44
N ARG A 151 12.89 16.73 -16.16
CA ARG A 151 13.84 17.85 -16.01
C ARG A 151 14.35 18.40 -17.33
N GLU A 152 14.43 17.54 -18.34
CA GLU A 152 15.02 17.86 -19.64
C GLU A 152 13.98 18.37 -20.64
N SER A 153 14.44 18.86 -21.79
CA SER A 153 13.60 19.25 -22.93
C SER A 153 14.20 18.77 -24.27
N GLY A 154 13.45 18.89 -25.36
CA GLY A 154 13.90 18.52 -26.71
C GLY A 154 14.44 17.09 -26.80
N GLU A 155 15.55 16.92 -27.51
CA GLU A 155 16.18 15.61 -27.71
C GLU A 155 16.67 14.95 -26.43
N LEU A 156 17.05 15.72 -25.40
CA LEU A 156 17.46 15.15 -24.11
C LEU A 156 16.26 14.52 -23.38
N ARG A 157 15.09 15.16 -23.42
CA ARG A 157 13.83 14.58 -22.93
C ARG A 157 13.47 13.34 -23.74
N ALA A 158 13.48 13.43 -25.07
CA ALA A 158 13.14 12.31 -25.94
C ALA A 158 14.06 11.11 -25.68
N GLN A 159 15.37 11.33 -25.53
CA GLN A 159 16.34 10.28 -25.18
C GLN A 159 16.01 9.63 -23.83
N ALA A 160 15.75 10.42 -22.78
CA ALA A 160 15.38 9.89 -21.47
C ALA A 160 14.07 9.07 -21.52
N VAL A 161 13.09 9.48 -22.34
CA VAL A 161 11.89 8.67 -22.59
C VAL A 161 12.25 7.35 -23.27
N ARG A 162 13.07 7.36 -24.33
CA ARG A 162 13.52 6.12 -25.01
C ARG A 162 14.21 5.14 -24.05
N GLU A 163 14.95 5.65 -23.08
CA GLU A 163 15.62 4.86 -22.03
C GLU A 163 14.60 4.30 -21.02
N ALA A 164 13.65 5.11 -20.54
CA ALA A 164 12.56 4.64 -19.67
C ALA A 164 11.72 3.53 -20.32
N LEU A 165 11.41 3.69 -21.62
CA LEU A 165 10.71 2.69 -22.42
C LEU A 165 11.50 1.36 -22.49
N ALA A 166 12.81 1.44 -22.68
CA ALA A 166 13.67 0.25 -22.75
C ALA A 166 13.76 -0.47 -21.40
N PHE A 167 13.82 0.25 -20.28
CA PHE A 167 13.82 -0.35 -18.95
C PHE A 167 12.51 -1.08 -18.64
N ARG A 168 11.37 -0.46 -18.94
CA ARG A 168 10.07 -1.13 -18.85
C ARG A 168 10.01 -2.36 -19.76
N GLY A 169 10.47 -2.24 -21.01
CA GLY A 169 10.53 -3.36 -21.96
C GLY A 169 11.40 -4.53 -21.47
N ALA A 170 12.55 -4.25 -20.86
CA ALA A 170 13.42 -5.25 -20.27
C ALA A 170 12.78 -5.98 -19.09
N ARG A 171 11.95 -5.28 -18.31
CA ARG A 171 11.13 -5.85 -17.23
C ARG A 171 9.99 -6.71 -17.78
N HIS A 172 9.26 -6.21 -18.76
CA HIS A 172 8.13 -6.91 -19.40
C HIS A 172 8.57 -8.16 -20.16
N THR A 173 9.76 -8.17 -20.76
CA THR A 173 10.33 -9.36 -21.41
C THR A 173 10.58 -10.50 -20.40
N ARG A 174 10.93 -10.16 -19.16
CA ARG A 174 11.15 -11.15 -18.07
C ARG A 174 9.85 -11.64 -17.44
N TYR A 175 8.84 -10.78 -17.43
CA TYR A 175 7.54 -11.02 -16.79
C TYR A 175 6.38 -10.79 -17.77
N PRO A 176 6.31 -11.56 -18.88
CA PRO A 176 5.32 -11.32 -19.93
C PRO A 176 3.88 -11.52 -19.44
N ASP A 177 3.67 -12.40 -18.47
CA ASP A 177 2.36 -12.64 -17.85
C ASP A 177 1.87 -11.47 -16.97
N LYS A 178 2.74 -10.49 -16.67
CA LYS A 178 2.45 -9.35 -15.80
C LYS A 178 2.14 -8.06 -16.55
N VAL A 179 2.40 -8.01 -17.85
CA VAL A 179 2.24 -6.79 -18.69
C VAL A 179 0.82 -6.22 -18.58
N GLU A 180 -0.20 -7.06 -18.76
CA GLU A 180 -1.60 -6.61 -18.70
C GLU A 180 -2.03 -6.19 -17.30
N SER A 181 -1.50 -6.87 -16.27
CA SER A 181 -1.77 -6.53 -14.88
C SER A 181 -1.21 -5.15 -14.51
N GLU A 182 0.02 -4.84 -14.96
CA GLU A 182 0.59 -3.52 -14.76
C GLU A 182 -0.14 -2.44 -15.55
N ARG A 183 -0.44 -2.68 -16.83
CA ARG A 183 -1.20 -1.76 -17.67
C ARG A 183 -2.55 -1.44 -17.03
N ALA A 184 -3.26 -2.45 -16.54
CA ALA A 184 -4.50 -2.26 -15.81
C ALA A 184 -4.29 -1.36 -14.59
N LEU A 185 -3.25 -1.61 -13.79
CA LEU A 185 -2.99 -0.76 -12.61
C LEU A 185 -2.60 0.68 -12.98
N TYR A 186 -1.90 0.89 -14.10
CA TYR A 186 -1.63 2.25 -14.60
C TYR A 186 -2.90 3.00 -14.94
N ILE A 187 -3.87 2.33 -15.56
CA ILE A 187 -5.16 2.94 -15.85
C ILE A 187 -5.92 3.23 -14.55
N THR A 188 -5.97 2.28 -13.62
CA THR A 188 -6.73 2.44 -12.37
C THR A 188 -6.07 3.46 -11.43
N GLU A 189 -4.86 3.17 -10.97
CA GLU A 189 -4.18 3.92 -9.92
C GLU A 189 -3.27 5.03 -10.50
N GLY A 190 -2.65 4.77 -11.65
CA GLY A 190 -1.73 5.72 -12.28
C GLY A 190 -2.44 6.99 -12.77
N LEU A 191 -3.62 6.87 -13.36
CA LEU A 191 -4.44 8.03 -13.76
C LEU A 191 -5.01 8.78 -12.55
N ALA A 192 -5.37 8.08 -11.47
CA ALA A 192 -5.80 8.69 -10.23
C ALA A 192 -4.67 9.52 -9.59
N SER A 193 -3.45 8.97 -9.52
CA SER A 193 -2.28 9.72 -9.04
C SER A 193 -1.82 10.82 -9.97
N TYR A 194 -1.92 10.67 -11.28
CA TYR A 194 -1.69 11.79 -12.20
C TYR A 194 -2.71 12.92 -11.94
N THR A 195 -3.99 12.58 -11.81
CA THR A 195 -5.06 13.55 -11.55
C THR A 195 -4.83 14.30 -10.25
N GLN A 196 -4.51 13.60 -9.16
CA GLN A 196 -4.24 14.25 -7.88
C GLN A 196 -3.03 15.20 -7.98
N THR A 197 -2.00 14.81 -8.73
CA THR A 197 -0.75 15.56 -8.84
C THR A 197 -0.98 16.88 -9.56
N VAL A 198 -1.68 16.84 -10.70
CA VAL A 198 -1.97 18.03 -11.50
C VAL A 198 -2.99 18.92 -10.79
N LEU A 199 -4.03 18.35 -10.21
CA LEU A 199 -5.12 19.12 -9.61
C LEU A 199 -4.80 19.67 -8.22
N ALA A 200 -3.81 19.14 -7.50
CA ALA A 200 -3.31 19.74 -6.27
C ALA A 200 -2.25 20.84 -6.53
N ALA A 201 -1.56 20.79 -7.68
CA ALA A 201 -0.48 21.72 -8.00
C ALA A 201 -1.00 23.12 -8.39
N PRO A 202 -0.40 24.22 -7.91
CA PRO A 202 -0.72 25.58 -8.37
C PRO A 202 -0.38 25.83 -9.84
N SER A 203 0.65 25.16 -10.36
CA SER A 203 1.15 25.32 -11.72
C SER A 203 1.67 23.98 -12.29
N GLU A 204 1.93 23.95 -13.60
CA GLU A 204 2.61 22.81 -14.25
C GLU A 204 4.00 22.55 -13.64
N ALA A 205 4.76 23.60 -13.32
CA ALA A 205 6.06 23.48 -12.70
C ALA A 205 5.97 22.83 -11.31
N ASP A 206 4.96 23.17 -10.52
CA ASP A 206 4.71 22.54 -9.21
C ASP A 206 4.27 21.08 -9.35
N ALA A 207 3.53 20.74 -10.41
CA ALA A 207 3.14 19.36 -10.70
C ALA A 207 4.36 18.52 -11.10
N ILE A 208 5.26 19.08 -11.92
CA ILE A 208 6.54 18.45 -12.26
C ILE A 208 7.42 18.27 -11.02
N ALA A 209 7.54 19.30 -10.18
CA ALA A 209 8.26 19.21 -8.91
C ALA A 209 7.70 18.10 -8.02
N ARG A 210 6.37 17.98 -7.93
CA ARG A 210 5.70 16.88 -7.22
C ARG A 210 6.04 15.51 -7.78
N ALA A 211 5.94 15.33 -9.10
CA ALA A 211 6.26 14.05 -9.72
C ALA A 211 7.73 13.66 -9.48
N LEU A 212 8.65 14.62 -9.48
CA LEU A 212 10.06 14.39 -9.12
C LEU A 212 10.23 13.99 -7.65
N GLU A 213 9.49 14.62 -6.72
CA GLU A 213 9.47 14.22 -5.30
C GLU A 213 8.96 12.79 -5.13
N LEU A 214 7.88 12.41 -5.83
CA LEU A 214 7.32 11.06 -5.79
C LEU A 214 8.31 10.00 -6.31
N LEU A 215 8.97 10.28 -7.44
CA LEU A 215 9.99 9.41 -8.01
C LEU A 215 11.19 9.25 -7.07
N ALA A 216 11.64 10.33 -6.43
CA ALA A 216 12.75 10.29 -5.48
C ALA A 216 12.38 9.51 -4.19
N ALA A 217 11.21 9.77 -3.62
CA ALA A 217 10.76 9.10 -2.38
C ALA A 217 10.51 7.60 -2.57
N ALA A 218 10.14 7.17 -3.76
CA ALA A 218 9.87 5.77 -4.05
C ALA A 218 11.12 4.87 -4.07
N GLU A 219 12.32 5.44 -4.25
CA GLU A 219 13.59 4.70 -4.30
C GLU A 219 13.87 3.92 -3.00
N ASP A 220 13.31 4.36 -1.87
CA ASP A 220 13.49 3.76 -0.54
C ASP A 220 12.33 2.81 -0.15
N GLY A 221 11.39 2.54 -1.05
CA GLY A 221 10.20 1.74 -0.74
C GLY A 221 10.47 0.25 -0.49
N GLU A 222 9.83 -0.32 0.53
CA GLU A 222 9.95 -1.74 0.93
C GLU A 222 9.27 -2.72 -0.03
N SER A 223 8.24 -2.28 -0.75
CA SER A 223 7.57 -3.06 -1.79
C SER A 223 7.02 -2.14 -2.86
N PHE A 224 7.05 -2.59 -4.12
CA PHE A 224 6.56 -1.83 -5.27
C PHE A 224 5.28 -2.39 -5.89
N VAL A 225 4.80 -3.54 -5.41
CA VAL A 225 3.70 -4.34 -6.02
C VAL A 225 2.42 -3.53 -6.26
N ARG A 226 2.08 -2.63 -5.35
CA ARG A 226 0.88 -1.78 -5.45
C ARG A 226 1.17 -0.30 -5.65
N THR A 227 2.39 0.13 -5.32
CA THR A 227 2.73 1.56 -5.20
C THR A 227 3.35 2.12 -6.48
N PHE A 228 3.86 1.26 -7.38
CA PHE A 228 4.65 1.74 -8.52
C PHE A 228 3.90 2.72 -9.44
N THR A 229 2.59 2.54 -9.62
CA THR A 229 1.76 3.40 -10.45
C THR A 229 1.48 4.76 -9.82
N TYR A 230 1.47 4.85 -8.48
CA TYR A 230 1.41 6.14 -7.78
C TYR A 230 2.66 6.98 -8.06
N THR A 231 3.79 6.31 -8.30
CA THR A 231 5.08 6.93 -8.56
C THR A 231 5.24 7.33 -10.03
N SER A 232 5.09 6.40 -10.98
CA SER A 232 5.36 6.65 -12.40
C SER A 232 4.16 7.19 -13.17
N GLY A 233 2.92 6.96 -12.70
CA GLY A 233 1.70 7.47 -13.33
C GLY A 233 1.72 8.98 -13.55
N PRO A 234 2.00 9.80 -12.52
CA PRO A 234 2.14 11.25 -12.67
C PRO A 234 3.19 11.66 -13.71
N ALA A 235 4.35 10.99 -13.74
CA ALA A 235 5.42 11.32 -14.66
C ALA A 235 5.01 11.05 -16.12
N TYR A 236 4.36 9.90 -16.39
CA TYR A 236 3.84 9.61 -17.72
C TYR A 236 2.77 10.61 -18.15
N GLY A 237 1.82 10.95 -17.28
CA GLY A 237 0.77 11.89 -17.59
C GLY A 237 1.28 13.31 -17.86
N LEU A 238 2.25 13.81 -17.09
CA LEU A 238 2.87 15.12 -17.33
C LEU A 238 3.69 15.17 -18.62
N LEU A 239 4.38 14.08 -18.98
CA LEU A 239 5.07 13.97 -20.28
C LEU A 239 4.06 13.92 -21.44
N LEU A 240 2.89 13.31 -21.23
CA LEU A 240 1.78 13.34 -22.18
C LEU A 240 1.15 14.73 -22.29
N ASP A 241 1.02 15.49 -21.22
CA ASP A 241 0.54 16.88 -21.28
C ASP A 241 1.40 17.76 -22.20
N ALA A 242 2.72 17.55 -22.15
CA ALA A 242 3.68 18.27 -22.98
C ALA A 242 3.68 17.80 -24.46
N SER A 243 3.26 16.57 -24.76
CA SER A 243 3.43 15.95 -26.09
C SER A 243 2.12 15.64 -26.82
N SER A 244 0.99 15.58 -26.12
CA SER A 244 -0.32 15.23 -26.65
C SER A 244 -1.42 15.95 -25.86
N ARG A 245 -1.60 17.25 -26.13
CA ARG A 245 -2.61 18.06 -25.43
C ARG A 245 -4.01 17.45 -25.59
N GLY A 246 -4.70 17.26 -24.47
CA GLY A 246 -6.05 16.68 -24.43
C GLY A 246 -6.11 15.15 -24.44
N TRP A 247 -4.97 14.46 -24.30
CA TRP A 247 -4.90 12.99 -24.26
C TRP A 247 -5.86 12.38 -23.21
N THR A 248 -6.07 13.04 -22.08
CA THR A 248 -6.99 12.64 -21.00
C THR A 248 -8.44 12.46 -21.46
N ARG A 249 -8.86 13.13 -22.54
CA ARG A 249 -10.22 13.01 -23.11
C ARG A 249 -10.34 11.89 -24.14
N THR A 250 -9.23 11.25 -24.47
CA THR A 250 -9.14 10.24 -25.53
C THR A 250 -8.61 8.90 -25.05
N VAL A 251 -8.00 8.87 -23.87
CA VAL A 251 -7.49 7.64 -23.25
C VAL A 251 -8.64 6.68 -22.96
N ARG A 252 -8.42 5.41 -23.26
CA ARG A 252 -9.35 4.30 -23.03
C ARG A 252 -8.73 3.32 -22.07
N GLY A 253 -9.54 2.50 -21.41
CA GLY A 253 -9.02 1.54 -20.44
C GLY A 253 -8.22 0.38 -21.03
N SER A 254 -8.20 0.23 -22.36
CA SER A 254 -7.30 -0.69 -23.06
C SER A 254 -5.98 -0.05 -23.50
N ASP A 255 -5.80 1.26 -23.33
CA ASP A 255 -4.55 1.93 -23.67
C ASP A 255 -3.47 1.66 -22.59
N ASP A 256 -2.22 1.86 -22.97
CA ASP A 256 -1.08 1.94 -22.05
C ASP A 256 -0.52 3.38 -22.14
N PRO A 257 -0.50 4.17 -21.05
CA PRO A 257 0.06 5.53 -21.04
C PRO A 257 1.48 5.61 -21.62
N VAL A 258 2.26 4.55 -21.46
CA VAL A 258 3.63 4.46 -21.99
C VAL A 258 3.64 4.34 -23.51
N VAL A 259 2.73 3.53 -24.06
CA VAL A 259 2.54 3.40 -25.52
C VAL A 259 1.98 4.68 -26.11
N LEU A 260 1.07 5.36 -25.39
CA LEU A 260 0.58 6.68 -25.80
C LEU A 260 1.72 7.69 -25.89
N LEU A 261 2.61 7.74 -24.88
CA LEU A 261 3.74 8.67 -24.88
C LEU A 261 4.74 8.36 -26.01
N MET A 262 5.03 7.07 -26.23
CA MET A 262 5.87 6.62 -27.34
C MET A 262 5.33 7.09 -28.70
N ARG A 263 4.01 6.96 -28.91
CA ARG A 263 3.34 7.41 -30.15
C ARG A 263 3.33 8.93 -30.26
N ALA A 264 3.03 9.65 -29.18
CA ALA A 264 2.98 11.11 -29.15
C ALA A 264 4.32 11.75 -29.51
N LEU A 265 5.42 11.15 -29.07
CA LEU A 265 6.78 11.63 -29.36
C LEU A 265 7.39 11.04 -30.63
N GLY A 266 6.77 10.03 -31.25
CA GLY A 266 7.32 9.35 -32.43
C GLY A 266 8.65 8.64 -32.16
N VAL A 267 8.83 8.11 -30.94
CA VAL A 267 10.10 7.48 -30.51
C VAL A 267 9.96 5.96 -30.37
N GLN A 268 11.10 5.27 -30.25
CA GLN A 268 11.18 3.85 -29.96
C GLN A 268 12.14 3.62 -28.79
N PRO A 269 11.98 2.54 -28.00
CA PRO A 269 12.93 2.18 -26.95
C PRO A 269 14.35 2.10 -27.49
N VAL A 270 15.35 2.49 -26.69
CA VAL A 270 16.76 2.20 -27.05
C VAL A 270 16.96 0.68 -27.15
N ALA A 271 17.77 0.24 -28.12
CA ALA A 271 17.97 -1.19 -28.38
C ALA A 271 18.68 -1.92 -27.22
N ASP A 272 19.65 -1.26 -26.59
CA ASP A 272 20.44 -1.84 -25.50
C ASP A 272 20.09 -1.19 -24.16
N ALA A 273 19.12 -1.79 -23.46
CA ALA A 273 18.71 -1.36 -22.12
C ALA A 273 19.84 -1.53 -21.09
N ALA A 274 20.73 -2.51 -21.24
CA ALA A 274 21.82 -2.73 -20.29
C ALA A 274 22.87 -1.61 -20.41
N ALA A 275 23.23 -1.22 -21.62
CA ALA A 275 24.11 -0.08 -21.86
C ALA A 275 23.49 1.24 -21.37
N ALA A 276 22.18 1.44 -21.58
CA ALA A 276 21.48 2.63 -21.09
C ALA A 276 21.49 2.71 -19.56
N ALA A 277 21.37 1.58 -18.86
CA ALA A 277 21.36 1.53 -17.39
C ALA A 277 22.62 2.13 -16.77
N ALA A 278 23.77 2.08 -17.46
CA ALA A 278 25.02 2.69 -16.98
C ALA A 278 24.88 4.21 -16.71
N ARG A 279 24.03 4.91 -17.47
CA ARG A 279 23.76 6.37 -17.28
C ARG A 279 22.93 6.68 -16.04
N TYR A 280 22.34 5.66 -15.44
CA TYR A 280 21.39 5.76 -14.33
C TYR A 280 21.87 5.03 -13.07
N GLY A 281 23.17 4.73 -12.99
CA GLY A 281 23.78 4.03 -11.86
C GLY A 281 23.34 2.56 -11.78
N GLY A 282 23.21 1.90 -12.94
CA GLY A 282 22.71 0.53 -13.01
C GLY A 282 23.58 -0.48 -12.26
N ALA A 283 24.90 -0.33 -12.26
CA ALA A 283 25.78 -1.25 -11.54
C ALA A 283 25.57 -1.16 -10.01
N GLU A 284 25.56 0.06 -9.47
CA GLU A 284 25.36 0.32 -8.05
C GLU A 284 23.95 -0.09 -7.62
N LEU A 285 22.95 0.22 -8.44
CA LEU A 285 21.55 -0.15 -8.20
C LEU A 285 21.37 -1.67 -8.18
N ARG A 286 22.00 -2.39 -9.12
CA ARG A 286 21.94 -3.85 -9.18
C ARG A 286 22.53 -4.47 -7.92
N ALA A 287 23.72 -4.02 -7.51
CA ALA A 287 24.36 -4.49 -6.29
C ALA A 287 23.51 -4.22 -5.04
N ALA A 288 22.89 -3.04 -4.95
CA ALA A 288 21.99 -2.70 -3.85
C ALA A 288 20.75 -3.61 -3.80
N GLU A 289 20.15 -3.93 -4.95
CA GLU A 289 18.99 -4.83 -5.01
C GLU A 289 19.34 -6.29 -4.68
N GLU A 290 20.52 -6.75 -5.08
CA GLU A 290 21.05 -8.07 -4.71
C GLU A 290 21.35 -8.15 -3.22
N GLN A 291 21.94 -7.10 -2.63
CA GLN A 291 22.18 -7.03 -1.19
C GLN A 291 20.85 -7.02 -0.40
N ARG A 292 19.87 -6.24 -0.85
CA ARG A 292 18.52 -6.22 -0.25
C ARG A 292 17.89 -7.61 -0.27
N GLU A 293 18.01 -8.35 -1.38
CA GLU A 293 17.49 -9.70 -1.48
C GLU A 293 18.24 -10.68 -0.57
N GLN A 294 19.57 -10.59 -0.48
CA GLN A 294 20.37 -11.41 0.44
C GLN A 294 19.96 -11.18 1.90
N GLN A 295 19.78 -9.92 2.31
CA GLN A 295 19.29 -9.57 3.65
C GLN A 295 17.89 -10.15 3.92
N ARG A 296 16.99 -10.04 2.95
CA ARG A 296 15.64 -10.61 3.03
C ARG A 296 15.67 -12.13 3.20
N GLN A 297 16.50 -12.83 2.43
CA GLN A 297 16.64 -14.29 2.51
C GLN A 297 17.27 -14.73 3.83
N ALA A 298 18.28 -13.99 4.33
CA ALA A 298 18.87 -14.25 5.63
C ALA A 298 17.84 -14.09 6.76
N LEU A 299 17.03 -13.01 6.71
CA LEU A 299 15.94 -12.80 7.67
C LEU A 299 14.90 -13.93 7.60
N ILE A 300 14.47 -14.34 6.40
CA ILE A 300 13.52 -15.45 6.25
C ILE A 300 14.10 -16.75 6.84
N ALA A 301 15.37 -17.05 6.59
CA ALA A 301 16.03 -18.23 7.12
C ALA A 301 16.12 -18.19 8.66
N GLU A 302 16.49 -17.04 9.23
CA GLU A 302 16.52 -16.83 10.68
C GLU A 302 15.13 -17.04 11.30
N LEU A 303 14.12 -16.39 10.74
CA LEU A 303 12.73 -16.50 11.23
C LEU A 303 12.20 -17.92 11.08
N ARG A 304 12.53 -18.61 9.98
CA ARG A 304 12.16 -20.01 9.81
C ARG A 304 12.80 -20.90 10.86
N GLN A 305 14.09 -20.69 11.14
CA GLN A 305 14.77 -21.41 12.22
C GLN A 305 14.10 -21.14 13.58
N ARG A 306 13.68 -19.90 13.83
CA ARG A 306 13.09 -19.47 15.10
C ARG A 306 11.63 -19.91 15.32
N PHE A 307 10.81 -19.94 14.27
CA PHE A 307 9.36 -20.14 14.37
C PHE A 307 8.86 -21.45 13.73
N VAL A 308 9.72 -22.21 13.06
CA VAL A 308 9.35 -23.44 12.35
C VAL A 308 10.32 -24.58 12.68
N ASP A 309 11.59 -24.43 12.33
CA ASP A 309 12.52 -25.57 12.29
C ASP A 309 13.14 -25.86 13.66
N GLY A 310 13.32 -24.84 14.50
CA GLY A 310 13.73 -24.98 15.91
C GLY A 310 12.57 -25.37 16.84
N PRO A 311 12.86 -25.48 18.17
CA PRO A 311 11.85 -25.75 19.18
C PRO A 311 10.78 -24.67 19.25
N VAL A 312 9.51 -25.05 19.22
CA VAL A 312 8.38 -24.12 19.22
C VAL A 312 7.27 -24.51 20.18
N PHE A 313 6.57 -23.51 20.66
CA PHE A 313 5.23 -23.66 21.22
C PHE A 313 4.18 -23.51 20.12
N VAL A 314 3.22 -24.44 20.06
CA VAL A 314 2.11 -24.45 19.10
C VAL A 314 0.78 -24.25 19.82
N MET A 315 0.05 -23.22 19.41
CA MET A 315 -1.35 -22.98 19.77
C MET A 315 -2.23 -23.39 18.58
N PRO A 316 -2.89 -24.57 18.60
CA PRO A 316 -3.61 -25.11 17.47
C PRO A 316 -5.05 -24.57 17.34
N CYS A 317 -5.51 -23.79 18.32
CA CYS A 317 -6.79 -23.11 18.22
C CYS A 317 -6.59 -21.73 17.58
N GLY A 318 -7.22 -21.51 16.44
CA GLY A 318 -7.41 -20.16 15.92
C GLY A 318 -8.24 -19.30 16.87
N GLY A 319 -8.54 -18.07 16.46
CA GLY A 319 -9.30 -17.15 17.30
C GLY A 319 -9.50 -15.79 16.66
N GLY A 320 -10.14 -14.90 17.43
CA GLY A 320 -10.27 -13.49 17.08
C GLY A 320 -9.20 -12.68 17.80
N GLY A 321 -8.61 -11.72 17.11
CA GLY A 321 -7.49 -10.95 17.64
C GLY A 321 -7.18 -9.70 16.85
N THR A 322 -6.23 -8.93 17.37
CA THR A 322 -5.67 -7.75 16.71
C THR A 322 -4.20 -8.01 16.42
N SER A 323 -3.79 -7.73 15.18
CA SER A 323 -2.40 -7.73 14.75
C SER A 323 -2.15 -6.50 13.88
N ASN A 324 -0.91 -6.04 13.86
CA ASN A 324 -0.44 -5.04 12.90
C ASN A 324 0.50 -5.76 11.92
N SER A 325 0.16 -5.71 10.63
CA SER A 325 0.90 -6.36 9.56
C SER A 325 2.09 -5.55 9.05
N LEU A 326 2.34 -4.34 9.57
CA LEU A 326 3.52 -3.56 9.24
C LEU A 326 4.79 -4.37 9.56
N GLY A 327 5.70 -4.47 8.59
CA GLY A 327 6.92 -5.26 8.71
C GLY A 327 6.73 -6.77 8.82
N ALA A 328 5.50 -7.29 8.62
CA ALA A 328 5.27 -8.73 8.68
C ALA A 328 6.01 -9.47 7.57
N VAL A 329 6.59 -10.64 7.89
CA VAL A 329 7.42 -11.41 6.96
C VAL A 329 6.78 -12.75 6.65
N VAL A 330 6.56 -13.03 5.37
CA VAL A 330 6.08 -14.33 4.89
C VAL A 330 7.24 -15.32 4.84
N ILE A 331 7.07 -16.47 5.49
CA ILE A 331 7.94 -17.64 5.37
C ILE A 331 7.28 -18.62 4.40
N PRO A 332 7.87 -18.85 3.21
CA PRO A 332 7.31 -19.77 2.22
C PRO A 332 7.00 -21.16 2.79
N GLY A 333 5.78 -21.62 2.54
CA GLY A 333 5.28 -22.93 2.99
C GLY A 333 5.00 -23.06 4.49
N ALA A 334 5.13 -21.99 5.28
CA ALA A 334 4.87 -22.02 6.72
C ALA A 334 3.79 -21.04 7.18
N GLY A 335 3.89 -19.76 6.79
CA GLY A 335 2.97 -18.73 7.29
C GLY A 335 3.58 -17.33 7.29
N THR A 336 2.99 -16.43 8.06
CA THR A 336 3.42 -15.02 8.19
C THR A 336 3.80 -14.72 9.63
N VAL A 337 4.97 -14.12 9.83
CA VAL A 337 5.44 -13.65 11.14
C VAL A 337 5.04 -12.19 11.35
N TYR A 338 4.35 -11.93 12.47
CA TYR A 338 3.93 -10.58 12.88
C TYR A 338 4.76 -10.10 14.07
N PHE A 339 5.42 -8.94 13.97
CA PHE A 339 6.38 -8.43 14.97
C PHE A 339 5.83 -7.36 15.91
N HIS A 340 4.61 -6.88 15.67
CA HIS A 340 3.96 -5.89 16.51
C HIS A 340 3.08 -6.56 17.57
N PRO A 341 2.61 -5.81 18.60
CA PRO A 341 1.76 -6.37 19.65
C PRO A 341 0.63 -7.22 19.09
N TYR A 342 0.72 -8.52 19.37
CA TYR A 342 -0.17 -9.55 18.87
C TYR A 342 -1.02 -10.03 20.03
N ARG A 343 -2.34 -9.94 19.89
CA ARG A 343 -3.29 -10.44 20.90
C ARG A 343 -4.33 -11.31 20.23
N LEU A 344 -4.50 -12.51 20.77
CA LEU A 344 -5.45 -13.49 20.25
C LEU A 344 -6.20 -14.14 21.42
N SER A 345 -7.51 -14.29 21.25
CA SER A 345 -8.35 -15.10 22.13
C SER A 345 -9.01 -16.19 21.31
N GLY A 346 -8.84 -17.44 21.74
CA GLY A 346 -9.36 -18.63 21.07
C GLY A 346 -9.93 -19.65 22.06
N ALA A 347 -10.46 -20.75 21.53
CA ALA A 347 -11.12 -21.78 22.34
C ALA A 347 -10.19 -22.47 23.36
N CYS A 348 -8.88 -22.49 23.09
CA CYS A 348 -7.87 -23.10 23.94
C CYS A 348 -7.17 -22.13 24.89
N GLY A 349 -7.40 -20.81 24.77
CA GLY A 349 -6.76 -19.84 25.64
C GLY A 349 -6.55 -18.46 25.02
N THR A 350 -5.72 -17.68 25.69
CA THR A 350 -5.33 -16.32 25.26
C THR A 350 -3.83 -16.23 25.05
N LEU A 351 -3.43 -15.52 24.00
CA LEU A 351 -2.04 -15.28 23.62
C LEU A 351 -1.78 -13.78 23.54
N ALA A 352 -0.70 -13.34 24.17
CA ALA A 352 -0.13 -12.00 24.00
C ALA A 352 1.35 -12.15 23.62
N ALA A 353 1.80 -11.45 22.60
CA ALA A 353 3.19 -11.49 22.13
C ALA A 353 3.64 -10.14 21.57
N GLU A 354 4.93 -9.85 21.74
CA GLU A 354 5.59 -8.62 21.29
C GLU A 354 6.82 -8.92 20.42
N ASN A 355 7.45 -10.10 20.57
CA ASN A 355 8.68 -10.47 19.86
C ASN A 355 8.46 -11.45 18.68
N GLY A 356 7.28 -11.39 18.06
CA GLY A 356 6.96 -12.20 16.89
C GLY A 356 5.98 -13.34 17.17
N VAL A 357 5.03 -13.53 16.24
CA VAL A 357 4.16 -14.71 16.18
C VAL A 357 4.07 -15.18 14.75
N LEU A 358 4.34 -16.47 14.49
CA LEU A 358 4.04 -17.07 13.20
C LEU A 358 2.58 -17.51 13.18
N GLU A 359 1.82 -16.93 12.26
CA GLU A 359 0.48 -17.37 11.91
C GLU A 359 0.55 -18.27 10.67
N ALA A 360 0.08 -19.50 10.80
CA ALA A 360 0.04 -20.46 9.70
C ALA A 360 -0.83 -19.93 8.55
N SER A 361 -0.49 -20.28 7.30
CA SER A 361 -1.20 -19.79 6.10
C SER A 361 -2.69 -20.15 6.06
N ASP A 362 -3.11 -21.21 6.75
CA ASP A 362 -4.52 -21.60 6.88
C ASP A 362 -5.26 -20.86 8.00
N GLY A 363 -4.57 -19.98 8.72
CA GLY A 363 -5.06 -19.21 9.86
C GLY A 363 -5.30 -20.04 11.13
N ARG A 364 -5.05 -21.36 11.12
CA ARG A 364 -5.54 -22.26 12.18
C ARG A 364 -4.64 -22.33 13.41
N SER A 365 -3.33 -22.12 13.24
CA SER A 365 -2.38 -22.25 14.34
C SER A 365 -1.47 -21.04 14.48
N ARG A 366 -0.96 -20.86 15.69
CA ARG A 366 0.13 -19.94 16.00
C ARG A 366 1.33 -20.71 16.50
N ARG A 367 2.52 -20.29 16.06
CA ARG A 367 3.79 -20.81 16.56
C ARG A 367 4.61 -19.69 17.19
N LEU A 368 5.19 -19.97 18.34
CA LEU A 368 6.08 -19.08 19.05
C LEU A 368 7.36 -19.84 19.44
N PRO A 369 8.51 -19.17 19.61
CA PRO A 369 9.75 -19.85 19.91
C PRO A 369 9.71 -20.42 21.33
N ALA A 370 10.17 -21.66 21.50
CA ALA A 370 10.49 -22.27 22.79
C ALA A 370 11.99 -22.04 23.11
N PRO A 371 12.47 -22.18 24.36
CA PRO A 371 11.83 -22.82 25.51
C PRO A 371 10.71 -21.99 26.13
N VAL A 372 9.79 -22.69 26.79
CA VAL A 372 8.71 -22.09 27.58
C VAL A 372 9.03 -22.20 29.06
N ARG A 373 8.59 -21.23 29.86
CA ARG A 373 8.67 -21.23 31.33
C ARG A 373 7.28 -21.02 31.90
N GLY A 374 6.97 -21.75 32.96
CA GLY A 374 5.67 -21.66 33.63
C GLY A 374 5.15 -23.02 34.02
N ASP A 375 3.84 -23.09 34.24
CA ASP A 375 3.11 -24.30 34.56
C ASP A 375 2.20 -24.73 33.39
N ASP A 376 1.40 -25.77 33.60
CA ASP A 376 0.50 -26.33 32.57
C ASP A 376 -0.59 -25.33 32.10
N ALA A 377 -0.87 -24.27 32.87
CA ALA A 377 -1.95 -23.32 32.61
C ALA A 377 -1.45 -21.97 32.09
N THR A 378 -0.28 -21.50 32.52
CA THR A 378 0.33 -20.26 32.03
C THR A 378 1.80 -20.50 31.71
N ILE A 379 2.12 -20.35 30.43
CA ILE A 379 3.50 -20.43 29.94
C ILE A 379 3.90 -19.10 29.30
N SER A 380 5.19 -18.80 29.37
CA SER A 380 5.79 -17.65 28.71
C SER A 380 7.09 -18.03 28.02
N GLY A 381 7.43 -17.30 26.98
CA GLY A 381 8.74 -17.35 26.33
C GLY A 381 9.28 -15.94 26.15
N ASP A 382 10.20 -15.77 25.21
CA ASP A 382 10.75 -14.45 24.90
C ASP A 382 9.68 -13.51 24.31
N GLY A 383 9.24 -12.55 25.12
CA GLY A 383 8.29 -11.52 24.72
C GLY A 383 6.88 -12.04 24.44
N TRP A 384 6.49 -13.20 24.97
CA TRP A 384 5.14 -13.73 24.81
C TRP A 384 4.64 -14.50 26.03
N THR A 385 3.33 -14.54 26.20
CA THR A 385 2.64 -15.30 27.26
C THR A 385 1.37 -15.92 26.71
N PHE A 386 1.17 -17.19 27.03
CA PHE A 386 -0.04 -17.93 26.76
C PHE A 386 -0.71 -18.34 28.08
N LYS A 387 -2.03 -18.21 28.14
CA LYS A 387 -2.86 -18.69 29.24
C LYS A 387 -3.91 -19.66 28.70
N ALA A 388 -3.85 -20.90 29.13
CA ALA A 388 -4.79 -21.95 28.76
C ALA A 388 -6.20 -21.64 29.28
N ALA A 389 -7.20 -21.94 28.46
CA ALA A 389 -8.59 -21.96 28.90
C ALA A 389 -8.87 -23.21 29.75
N PRO A 390 -9.91 -23.22 30.61
CA PRO A 390 -10.31 -24.41 31.34
C PRO A 390 -10.50 -25.63 30.42
N GLY A 391 -9.97 -26.79 30.82
CA GLY A 391 -10.01 -28.03 30.03
C GLY A 391 -8.90 -28.14 28.97
N TRP A 392 -7.91 -27.23 28.98
CA TRP A 392 -6.72 -27.27 28.13
C TRP A 392 -5.46 -27.21 28.98
N VAL A 393 -4.42 -27.89 28.52
CA VAL A 393 -3.10 -27.95 29.17
C VAL A 393 -1.99 -27.90 28.14
N VAL A 394 -0.82 -27.45 28.56
CA VAL A 394 0.40 -27.49 27.73
C VAL A 394 1.10 -28.84 27.95
N ARG A 395 1.53 -29.47 26.86
CA ARG A 395 2.29 -30.73 26.86
C ARG A 395 3.48 -30.65 25.93
N GLU A 396 4.41 -31.60 26.05
CA GLU A 396 5.47 -31.77 25.06
C GLU A 396 4.87 -32.08 23.68
N GLY A 397 5.40 -31.43 22.66
CA GLY A 397 4.99 -31.58 21.27
C GLY A 397 5.66 -32.76 20.57
N ALA A 398 5.39 -32.90 19.27
CA ALA A 398 5.89 -34.02 18.47
C ALA A 398 7.42 -34.08 18.34
N ARG A 399 8.11 -32.92 18.35
CA ARG A 399 9.58 -32.86 18.30
C ARG A 399 10.11 -32.53 19.69
N ARG A 400 11.32 -33.03 19.99
CA ARG A 400 12.00 -32.73 21.25
C ARG A 400 12.14 -31.22 21.46
N GLY A 401 11.61 -30.74 22.58
CA GLY A 401 11.64 -29.32 22.95
C GLY A 401 10.47 -28.49 22.39
N ASP A 402 9.62 -29.07 21.55
CA ASP A 402 8.35 -28.45 21.18
C ASP A 402 7.36 -28.58 22.34
N TYR A 403 6.40 -27.66 22.37
CA TYR A 403 5.26 -27.67 23.29
C TYR A 403 3.98 -27.44 22.50
N GLU A 404 2.88 -28.05 22.91
CA GLU A 404 1.58 -27.87 22.27
C GLU A 404 0.46 -27.76 23.30
N VAL A 405 -0.53 -26.91 23.01
CA VAL A 405 -1.78 -26.85 23.79
C VAL A 405 -2.71 -27.97 23.34
N VAL A 406 -3.06 -28.86 24.26
CA VAL A 406 -3.96 -29.99 24.02
C VAL A 406 -5.14 -29.95 24.98
N ARG A 407 -6.26 -30.57 24.60
CA ARG A 407 -7.36 -30.77 25.55
C ARG A 407 -6.91 -31.68 26.67
N GLN A 408 -7.21 -31.31 27.90
CA GLN A 408 -7.02 -32.16 29.05
C GLN A 408 -7.96 -33.37 28.89
N GLN A 409 -7.38 -34.55 28.75
CA GLN A 409 -8.17 -35.79 28.81
C GLN A 409 -8.62 -36.00 30.26
N PRO A 410 -9.88 -36.46 30.48
CA PRO A 410 -10.43 -36.66 31.81
C PRO A 410 -9.68 -37.70 32.64
#